data_AF-A0A7L8RNC3-F1
#
_entry.id   AF-A0A7L8RNC3-F1
#
_cell.length_a   1.000
_cell.length_b   1.000
_cell.length_c   1.000
_cell.angle_alpha   90.00
_cell.angle_beta   90.00
_cell.angle_gamma   90.00
#
_symmetry.space_group_name_H-M   'P 1'
#
loop_
_entity.id
_entity.type
_entity.pdbx_description
1 polymer ?
#
loop_
_entity_poly.entity_id
_entity_poly.type
_entity_poly.pdbx_seq_one_letter_code
_entity_poly.pdbx_strand_id
1 'polypeptide(L)'
;MSGMPYSPEKGHVVRDLAIVNQRGLHARASAKFVQIAGEFEASISVEKDGISVGGTSIMGLMMLAASPGCTIRVTASGPEADQAMEALATLVAARFGEEC
;
A
#
# COMPACT_ATOMS: atom_id res chain seq x y z
N MET A 1 0.11 -25.65 -26.12
CA MET A 1 0.57 -24.47 -25.33
C MET A 1 -0.08 -24.59 -23.97
N SER A 2 0.61 -25.26 -23.03
CA SER A 2 0.08 -25.49 -21.68
C SER A 2 0.29 -24.21 -20.88
N GLY A 3 -0.80 -23.51 -20.57
CA GLY A 3 -0.78 -22.42 -19.60
C GLY A 3 -0.27 -22.98 -18.27
N MET A 4 0.80 -22.38 -17.75
CA MET A 4 1.31 -22.75 -16.43
C MET A 4 0.25 -22.38 -15.39
N PRO A 5 -0.06 -23.27 -14.42
CA PRO A 5 -0.96 -22.94 -13.33
C PRO A 5 -0.34 -21.86 -12.45
N TYR A 6 -1.13 -20.84 -12.11
CA TYR A 6 -0.78 -19.82 -11.13
C TYR A 6 -0.66 -20.51 -9.75
N SER A 7 0.56 -20.75 -9.30
CA SER A 7 0.84 -21.07 -7.91
C SER A 7 0.90 -19.74 -7.15
N PRO A 8 0.08 -19.53 -6.10
CA PRO A 8 0.28 -18.37 -5.23
C PRO A 8 1.62 -18.60 -4.53
N GLU A 9 2.66 -17.90 -4.97
CA GLU A 9 3.93 -17.87 -4.25
C GLU A 9 3.61 -17.35 -2.84
N LYS A 10 3.82 -18.20 -1.83
CA LYS A 10 3.68 -17.80 -0.43
C LYS A 10 4.54 -16.56 -0.22
N GLY A 11 3.94 -15.50 0.32
CA GLY A 11 4.60 -14.21 0.48
C GLY A 11 4.46 -13.28 -0.72
N HIS A 12 3.36 -13.36 -1.50
CA HIS A 12 3.00 -12.32 -2.47
C HIS A 12 1.49 -12.01 -2.37
N VAL A 13 1.16 -10.80 -1.93
CA VAL A 13 -0.22 -10.36 -1.65
C VAL A 13 -0.50 -9.06 -2.38
N VAL A 14 -1.66 -8.97 -3.02
CA VAL A 14 -2.12 -7.75 -3.69
C VAL A 14 -3.49 -7.37 -3.15
N ARG A 15 -3.68 -6.11 -2.77
CA ARG A 15 -5.00 -5.58 -2.38
C ARG A 15 -5.21 -4.17 -2.91
N ASP A 16 -6.45 -3.92 -3.31
CA ASP A 16 -6.92 -2.58 -3.66
C ASP A 16 -7.47 -1.92 -2.38
N LEU A 17 -6.87 -0.80 -1.96
CA LEU A 17 -7.20 -0.06 -0.73
C LEU A 17 -7.81 1.31 -1.07
N ALA A 18 -8.99 1.59 -0.53
CA ALA A 18 -9.68 2.86 -0.73
C ALA A 18 -9.11 3.96 0.16
N ILE A 19 -8.77 5.10 -0.42
CA ILE A 19 -8.28 6.28 0.31
C ILE A 19 -9.48 7.05 0.87
N VAL A 20 -9.70 6.91 2.19
CA VAL A 20 -10.89 7.42 2.90
C VAL A 20 -10.62 8.60 3.83
N ASN A 21 -9.37 9.03 3.94
CA ASN A 21 -8.96 10.20 4.72
C ASN A 21 -9.18 11.50 3.92
N GLN A 22 -9.30 12.65 4.58
CA GLN A 22 -9.79 13.89 3.95
C GLN A 22 -8.81 14.50 2.92
N ARG A 23 -7.52 14.18 3.04
CA ARG A 23 -6.46 14.84 2.27
C ARG A 23 -5.65 13.87 1.41
N GLY A 24 -6.02 12.60 1.38
CA GLY A 24 -5.33 11.56 0.62
C GLY A 24 -3.90 11.26 1.12
N LEU A 25 -3.02 10.80 0.23
CA LEU A 25 -1.60 10.53 0.52
C LEU A 25 -0.75 11.82 0.57
N HIS A 26 -1.12 12.74 1.46
CA HIS A 26 -0.31 13.91 1.80
C HIS A 26 0.84 13.55 2.75
N ALA A 27 1.76 14.49 3.00
CA ALA A 27 3.02 14.24 3.73
C ALA A 27 2.88 13.44 5.04
N ARG A 28 1.88 13.72 5.88
CA ARG A 28 1.67 13.00 7.15
C ARG A 28 1.09 11.60 6.95
N ALA A 29 0.10 11.44 6.06
CA ALA A 29 -0.44 10.12 5.73
C ALA A 29 0.64 9.23 5.09
N SER A 30 1.40 9.78 4.15
CA SER A 30 2.54 9.11 3.51
C SER A 30 3.66 8.78 4.49
N ALA A 31 3.97 9.65 5.46
CA ALA A 31 4.94 9.34 6.50
C ALA A 31 4.51 8.15 7.36
N LYS A 32 3.23 8.09 7.78
CA LYS A 32 2.69 6.96 8.53
C LYS A 32 2.70 5.67 7.71
N PHE A 33 2.34 5.75 6.43
CA PHE A 33 2.41 4.61 5.51
C PHE A 33 3.84 4.07 5.41
N VAL A 34 4.81 4.94 5.15
CA VAL A 34 6.23 4.55 5.05
C VAL A 34 6.75 3.96 6.34
N GLN A 35 6.36 4.52 7.49
CA GLN A 35 6.73 4.00 8.79
C GLN A 35 6.26 2.55 8.95
N ILE A 36 4.95 2.30 8.77
CA ILE A 36 4.38 0.94 8.89
C ILE A 36 4.99 0.01 7.84
N ALA A 37 5.14 0.46 6.59
CA ALA A 37 5.73 -0.34 5.53
C ALA A 37 7.19 -0.76 5.83
N GLY A 38 7.94 0.07 6.56
CA GLY A 38 9.32 -0.19 6.95
C GLY A 38 9.49 -1.09 8.17
N GLU A 39 8.41 -1.48 8.85
CA GLU A 39 8.45 -2.35 10.04
C GLU A 39 8.54 -3.84 9.70
N PHE A 40 8.41 -4.21 8.42
CA PHE A 40 8.31 -5.60 7.98
C PHE A 40 9.42 -6.01 7.01
N GLU A 41 9.82 -7.26 7.05
CA GLU A 41 10.61 -7.95 6.03
C GLU A 41 9.74 -8.26 4.79
N ALA A 42 9.28 -7.19 4.14
CA ALA A 42 8.51 -7.24 2.91
C ALA A 42 8.87 -6.08 1.96
N SER A 43 8.98 -6.40 0.67
CA SER A 43 8.99 -5.40 -0.39
C SER A 43 7.56 -4.94 -0.67
N ILE A 44 7.31 -3.63 -0.61
CA ILE A 44 5.98 -3.06 -0.80
C ILE A 44 6.02 -2.10 -1.98
N SER A 45 5.07 -2.22 -2.91
CA SER A 45 4.82 -1.25 -3.97
C SER A 45 3.38 -0.75 -3.92
N VAL A 46 3.20 0.50 -4.34
CA VAL A 46 1.89 1.16 -4.40
C VAL A 46 1.70 1.70 -5.80
N GLU A 47 0.58 1.35 -6.41
CA GLU A 47 0.21 1.75 -7.76
C GLU A 47 -1.09 2.54 -7.78
N LYS A 48 -1.15 3.57 -8.61
CA LYS A 48 -2.37 4.28 -8.99
C LYS A 48 -2.27 4.72 -10.44
N ASP A 49 -3.32 4.46 -11.23
CA ASP A 49 -3.42 4.86 -12.65
C ASP A 49 -2.19 4.44 -13.50
N GLY A 50 -1.64 3.25 -13.24
CA GLY A 50 -0.47 2.72 -13.95
C GLY A 50 0.88 3.29 -13.50
N ILE A 51 0.90 4.22 -12.54
CA ILE A 51 2.12 4.74 -11.91
C ILE A 51 2.38 3.93 -10.64
N SER A 52 3.55 3.29 -10.54
CA SER A 52 3.95 2.49 -9.38
C SER A 52 5.16 3.12 -8.68
N VAL A 53 5.13 3.13 -7.35
CA VAL A 53 6.21 3.63 -6.48
C VAL A 53 6.48 2.64 -5.34
N GLY A 54 7.65 2.73 -4.72
CA GLY A 54 7.95 1.95 -3.52
C GLY A 54 7.15 2.44 -2.30
N GLY A 55 6.62 1.51 -1.51
CA GLY A 55 5.84 1.77 -0.29
C GLY A 55 6.63 2.44 0.83
N THR A 56 7.96 2.43 0.76
CA THR A 56 8.87 3.12 1.69
C THR A 56 9.36 4.48 1.18
N SER A 57 8.91 4.93 0.00
CA SER A 57 9.26 6.23 -0.57
C SER A 57 8.19 7.28 -0.27
N ILE A 58 8.41 8.10 0.76
CA ILE A 58 7.48 9.17 1.15
C ILE A 58 7.19 10.12 -0.02
N MET A 59 8.24 10.51 -0.76
CA MET A 59 8.11 11.37 -1.93
C MET A 59 7.33 10.68 -3.05
N GLY A 60 7.60 9.39 -3.30
CA GLY A 60 6.87 8.59 -4.29
C GLY A 60 5.37 8.55 -4.00
N LEU A 61 5.00 8.24 -2.75
CA LEU A 61 3.60 8.19 -2.33
C LEU A 61 2.91 9.54 -2.45
N MET A 62 3.59 10.64 -2.12
CA MET A 62 3.07 11.99 -2.33
C MET A 62 2.86 12.31 -3.82
N MET A 63 3.77 11.85 -4.69
CA MET A 63 3.67 12.07 -6.14
C MET A 63 2.58 11.25 -6.82
N LEU A 64 2.14 10.12 -6.24
CA LEU A 64 0.97 9.37 -6.75
C LEU A 64 -0.33 10.19 -6.73
N ALA A 65 -0.38 11.27 -5.95
CA ALA A 65 -1.54 12.16 -5.84
C ALA A 65 -2.85 11.40 -5.56
N ALA A 66 -2.78 10.35 -4.74
CA ALA A 66 -3.95 9.55 -4.36
C ALA A 66 -4.87 10.39 -3.46
N SER A 67 -5.93 10.90 -4.07
CA SER A 67 -6.91 11.80 -3.45
C SER A 67 -8.04 11.01 -2.76
N PRO A 68 -8.83 11.65 -1.88
CA PRO A 68 -9.97 11.00 -1.25
C PRO A 68 -10.93 10.42 -2.30
N GLY A 69 -11.41 9.19 -2.07
CA GLY A 69 -12.27 8.46 -3.00
C GLY A 69 -11.53 7.73 -4.12
N CYS A 70 -10.21 7.89 -4.25
CA CYS A 70 -9.41 7.04 -5.12
C CYS A 70 -9.13 5.68 -4.45
N THR A 71 -8.78 4.70 -5.28
CA THR A 71 -8.24 3.41 -4.83
C THR A 71 -6.78 3.32 -5.23
N ILE A 72 -5.94 2.81 -4.34
CA ILE A 72 -4.55 2.44 -4.63
C ILE A 72 -4.43 0.93 -4.65
N ARG A 73 -3.59 0.38 -5.52
CA ARG A 73 -3.23 -1.04 -5.50
C ARG A 73 -1.93 -1.20 -4.73
N VAL A 74 -1.97 -1.93 -3.63
CA VAL A 74 -0.78 -2.25 -2.83
C VAL A 74 -0.38 -3.68 -3.13
N THR A 75 0.90 -3.88 -3.42
CA THR A 75 1.51 -5.22 -3.54
C THR A 75 2.55 -5.35 -2.45
N ALA A 76 2.50 -6.45 -1.70
CA ALA A 76 3.49 -6.81 -0.70
C ALA A 76 4.08 -8.18 -1.04
N SER A 77 5.41 -8.28 -0.98
CA SER A 77 6.14 -9.50 -1.32
C SER A 77 7.25 -9.77 -0.31
N GLY A 78 7.39 -11.00 0.17
CA GLY A 78 8.37 -11.40 1.18
C GLY A 78 7.77 -12.20 2.32
N PRO A 79 8.60 -12.63 3.29
CA PRO A 79 8.19 -13.45 4.42
C PRO A 79 7.04 -12.85 5.24
N GLU A 80 6.99 -11.53 5.39
CA GLU A 80 5.99 -10.82 6.19
C GLU A 80 4.94 -10.09 5.34
N ALA A 81 4.78 -10.47 4.06
CA ALA A 81 3.88 -9.78 3.12
C ALA A 81 2.43 -9.69 3.61
N ASP A 82 1.89 -10.77 4.17
CA ASP A 82 0.52 -10.79 4.72
C ASP A 82 0.38 -9.84 5.92
N GLN A 83 1.35 -9.84 6.85
CA GLN A 83 1.34 -8.98 8.04
C GLN A 83 1.46 -7.50 7.64
N ALA A 84 2.36 -7.18 6.72
CA ALA A 84 2.52 -5.84 6.18
C ALA A 84 1.23 -5.35 5.51
N MET A 85 0.60 -6.21 4.71
CA MET A 85 -0.66 -5.89 4.03
C MET A 85 -1.79 -5.62 5.02
N GLU A 86 -1.94 -6.42 6.08
CA GLU A 86 -2.96 -6.20 7.11
C GLU A 86 -2.72 -4.90 7.89
N ALA A 87 -1.47 -4.61 8.25
CA ALA A 87 -1.13 -3.38 8.96
C ALA A 87 -1.42 -2.13 8.11
N LEU A 88 -1.07 -2.16 6.82
CA LEU A 88 -1.36 -1.07 5.89
C LEU A 88 -2.86 -0.91 5.62
N ALA A 89 -3.60 -2.01 5.42
CA ALA A 89 -5.05 -1.97 5.27
C ALA A 89 -5.72 -1.37 6.50
N THR A 90 -5.26 -1.75 7.70
CA THR A 90 -5.74 -1.21 8.98
C THR A 90 -5.45 0.29 9.08
N LEU A 91 -4.23 0.74 8.75
CA LEU A 91 -3.85 2.14 8.76
C LEU A 91 -4.75 2.98 7.83
N VAL A 92 -4.99 2.50 6.61
CA VAL A 92 -5.83 3.17 5.60
C VAL A 92 -7.29 3.23 6.07
N ALA A 93 -7.83 2.12 6.58
CA ALA A 93 -9.19 2.05 7.12
C ALA A 93 -9.38 2.96 8.34
N ALA A 94 -8.35 3.11 9.17
CA ALA A 94 -8.30 4.06 10.28
C ALA A 94 -8.05 5.52 9.83
N ARG A 95 -8.17 5.82 8.53
CA ARG A 95 -7.99 7.15 7.94
C ARG A 95 -6.65 7.78 8.30
N PHE A 96 -5.60 6.97 8.41
CA PHE A 96 -4.27 7.40 8.88
C PHE A 96 -4.30 8.09 10.26
N GLY A 97 -5.30 7.78 11.10
CA GLY A 97 -5.51 8.39 12.40
C GLY A 97 -5.97 9.86 12.33
N GLU A 98 -6.66 10.27 11.28
CA GLU A 98 -7.42 11.52 11.26
C GLU A 98 -8.66 11.39 12.15
N GLU A 99 -8.82 12.30 13.12
CA GLU A 99 -10.05 12.43 13.90
C GLU A 99 -11.17 12.98 13.00
N CYS A 100 -12.39 12.47 13.18
CA CYS A 100 -13.54 12.81 12.35
C CYS A 100 -14.07 14.22 12.64
#